data_AF-A0A818FMQ6-F1
#
_entry.id   AF-A0A818FMQ6-F1
#
_cell.length_a   1.000
_cell.length_b   1.000
_cell.length_c   1.000
_cell.angle_alpha   90.00
_cell.angle_beta   90.00
_cell.angle_gamma   90.00
#
_symmetry.space_group_name_H-M   'P 1'
#
loop_
_entity.id
_entity.type
_entity.pdbx_description
1 polymer ?
#
loop_
_entity_poly.entity_id
_entity_poly.type
_entity_poly.pdbx_seq_one_letter_code
_entity_poly.pdbx_strand_id
1 'polypeptide(L)'
;MIDIDVIKETLKGGLKQYMFPVALIMFQCIFIVLYGVHADYGLRTDKGLNSTETISSDSLPAVGDVEFYYSFFQDVHVMMFIGFGFLMTFLRRYSFSSVSFNFLIAAFVVEWAILVHGYVFEWNTVTKTFPVNVKILLQADFVCAAILISFGAVLGKTNPAQLVILALIEVVIQVWNEYIG
;
A
#
# COMPACT_ATOMS: atom_id res chain seq x y z
N MET A 1 22.96 45.59 0.64
CA MET A 1 23.63 44.32 0.95
C MET A 1 22.53 43.41 1.47
N ILE A 2 21.98 42.54 0.61
CA ILE A 2 20.89 41.64 0.99
C ILE A 2 21.54 40.48 1.74
N ASP A 3 21.22 40.32 3.02
CA ASP A 3 21.80 39.29 3.87
C ASP A 3 21.37 37.89 3.36
N ILE A 4 22.34 37.19 2.79
CA ILE A 4 22.21 35.80 2.33
C ILE A 4 21.80 34.88 3.50
N ASP A 5 22.14 35.25 4.73
CA ASP A 5 21.77 34.48 5.93
C ASP A 5 20.27 34.58 6.26
N VAL A 6 19.64 35.75 6.06
CA VAL A 6 18.19 35.91 6.21
C VAL A 6 17.44 35.12 5.13
N ILE A 7 17.97 35.06 3.91
CA ILE A 7 17.42 34.22 2.83
C ILE A 7 17.58 32.74 3.19
N LYS A 8 18.75 32.30 3.68
CA LYS A 8 18.96 30.91 4.12
C LYS A 8 18.04 30.53 5.27
N GLU A 9 17.78 31.41 6.22
CA GLU A 9 16.92 31.16 7.37
C GLU A 9 15.44 31.10 6.96
N THR A 10 15.00 31.99 6.06
CA THR A 10 13.66 31.97 5.46
C THR A 10 13.47 30.71 4.58
N LEU A 11 14.51 30.31 3.85
CA LEU A 11 14.51 29.12 3.01
C LEU A 11 14.53 27.85 3.87
N LYS A 12 15.25 27.82 5.00
CA LYS A 12 15.19 26.74 6.01
C LYS A 12 13.82 26.62 6.67
N GLY A 13 13.19 27.75 6.96
CA GLY A 13 11.84 27.84 7.52
C GLY A 13 10.79 27.26 6.56
N GLY A 14 10.86 27.63 5.27
CA GLY A 14 10.05 27.03 4.21
C GLY A 14 10.36 25.55 3.99
N LEU A 15 11.64 25.15 3.98
CA LEU A 15 12.07 23.76 3.76
C LEU A 15 11.49 22.80 4.80
N LYS A 16 11.36 23.23 6.06
CA LYS A 16 10.82 22.41 7.14
C LYS A 16 9.34 22.05 6.93
N GLN A 17 8.57 22.94 6.28
CA GLN A 17 7.17 22.73 5.95
C GLN A 17 6.99 21.78 4.75
N TYR A 18 7.94 21.80 3.81
CA TYR A 18 7.98 20.87 2.67
C TYR A 18 8.72 19.56 2.97
N MET A 19 9.37 19.42 4.12
CA MET A 19 10.16 18.23 4.45
C MET A 19 9.32 16.94 4.51
N PHE A 20 8.10 17.02 5.06
CA PHE A 20 7.18 15.88 5.09
C PHE A 20 6.70 15.45 3.69
N PRO A 21 6.14 16.33 2.84
CA PRO A 21 5.75 15.93 1.49
C PRO A 21 6.94 15.53 0.60
N VAL A 22 8.12 16.15 0.76
CA VAL A 22 9.33 15.72 0.04
C VAL A 22 9.77 14.31 0.47
N ALA A 23 9.70 13.99 1.77
CA ALA A 23 9.99 12.63 2.24
C ALA A 23 8.99 11.60 1.68
N LEU A 24 7.69 11.92 1.65
CA LEU A 24 6.67 11.06 1.06
C LEU A 24 6.91 10.82 -0.44
N ILE A 25 7.20 11.88 -1.20
CA ILE A 25 7.52 11.74 -2.63
C ILE A 25 8.76 10.88 -2.83
N MET A 26 9.78 11.03 -1.99
CA MET A 26 10.97 10.19 -2.04
C MET A 26 10.64 8.72 -1.78
N PHE A 27 9.82 8.40 -0.79
CA PHE A 27 9.32 7.04 -0.57
C PHE A 27 8.50 6.52 -1.76
N GLN A 28 7.63 7.36 -2.34
CA GLN A 28 6.84 6.98 -3.51
C GLN A 28 7.72 6.65 -4.72
N CYS A 29 8.76 7.44 -4.96
CA CYS A 29 9.74 7.15 -6.01
C CYS A 29 10.45 5.81 -5.76
N ILE A 30 10.79 5.50 -4.51
CA ILE A 30 11.37 4.20 -4.14
C ILE A 30 10.39 3.07 -4.43
N PHE A 31 9.12 3.20 -4.05
CA PHE A 31 8.10 2.19 -4.34
C PHE A 31 7.94 1.98 -5.85
N ILE A 32 7.86 3.05 -6.64
CA ILE A 32 7.77 2.95 -8.10
C ILE A 32 8.95 2.15 -8.68
N VAL A 33 10.17 2.42 -8.22
CA VAL A 33 11.36 1.67 -8.67
C VAL A 33 11.29 0.21 -8.23
N LEU A 34 10.88 -0.07 -7.00
CA LEU A 34 10.74 -1.43 -6.48
C LEU A 34 9.69 -2.24 -7.25
N TYR A 35 8.51 -1.65 -7.49
CA TYR A 35 7.47 -2.25 -8.32
C TYR A 35 7.96 -2.46 -9.76
N GLY A 36 8.61 -1.46 -10.37
CA GLY A 36 9.12 -1.59 -11.74
C GLY A 36 10.16 -2.70 -11.92
N VAL A 37 10.91 -3.04 -10.88
CA VAL A 37 11.93 -4.10 -10.92
C VAL A 37 11.37 -5.47 -10.51
N HIS A 38 10.49 -5.53 -9.51
CA HIS A 38 10.10 -6.78 -8.87
C HIS A 38 8.65 -7.21 -9.15
N ALA A 39 7.77 -6.32 -9.62
CA ALA A 39 6.39 -6.68 -9.89
C ALA A 39 6.27 -7.34 -11.27
N ASP A 40 5.81 -8.59 -11.28
CA ASP A 40 5.40 -9.26 -12.51
C ASP A 40 3.87 -9.17 -12.59
N TYR A 41 3.37 -8.42 -13.56
CA TYR A 41 1.95 -8.42 -13.87
C TYR A 41 1.71 -9.63 -14.77
N GLY A 42 0.76 -10.50 -14.41
CA GLY A 42 0.48 -11.79 -15.04
C GLY A 42 0.06 -11.78 -16.52
N LEU A 43 0.63 -10.92 -17.35
CA LEU A 43 0.59 -10.92 -18.80
C LEU A 43 1.45 -12.04 -19.42
N ARG A 44 2.14 -12.85 -18.61
CA ARG A 44 2.64 -14.15 -19.06
C ARG A 44 1.47 -15.10 -19.22
N THR A 45 0.75 -14.95 -20.34
CA THR A 45 0.24 -16.12 -21.04
C THR A 45 1.42 -17.06 -21.18
N ASP A 46 1.32 -18.21 -20.54
CA ASP A 46 2.22 -19.34 -20.71
C ASP A 46 2.27 -19.70 -22.20
N LYS A 47 3.16 -19.04 -22.94
CA LYS A 47 3.45 -19.31 -24.34
C LYS A 47 4.85 -19.90 -24.41
N GLY A 48 4.89 -21.22 -24.25
CA GLY A 48 5.96 -22.10 -24.68
C GLY A 48 6.49 -22.96 -23.53
N LEU A 49 6.66 -24.27 -23.66
CA LEU A 49 6.59 -25.16 -24.81
C LEU A 49 6.83 -26.58 -24.24
N ASN A 50 6.04 -27.57 -24.68
CA ASN A 50 6.22 -29.02 -24.49
C ASN A 50 5.96 -29.63 -23.10
N SER A 51 4.73 -30.08 -22.86
CA SER A 51 4.49 -31.44 -22.37
C SER A 51 3.09 -31.91 -22.78
N THR A 52 3.11 -32.96 -23.59
CA THR A 52 2.04 -33.82 -24.08
C THR A 52 0.97 -34.15 -23.03
N GLU A 53 -0.27 -33.98 -23.45
CA GLU A 53 -1.51 -34.67 -23.01
C GLU A 53 -1.75 -34.90 -21.51
N THR A 54 -2.78 -34.23 -20.98
CA THR A 54 -4.03 -34.91 -20.62
C THR A 54 -5.18 -33.91 -20.72
N ILE A 55 -6.23 -34.30 -21.44
CA ILE A 55 -7.50 -33.56 -21.51
C ILE A 55 -8.12 -33.61 -20.10
N SER A 56 -7.95 -32.54 -19.33
CA SER A 56 -8.79 -32.21 -18.18
C SER A 56 -9.49 -30.89 -18.50
N SER A 57 -10.82 -30.98 -18.57
CA SER A 57 -11.76 -29.91 -18.85
C SER A 57 -11.72 -28.81 -17.77
N ASP A 58 -10.65 -28.03 -17.71
CA ASP A 58 -10.52 -26.85 -16.84
C ASP A 58 -9.93 -25.64 -17.59
N SER A 59 -9.78 -25.73 -18.91
CA SER A 59 -9.28 -24.66 -19.77
C SER A 59 -10.38 -23.71 -20.23
N LEU A 60 -11.20 -23.21 -19.30
CA LEU A 60 -11.77 -21.87 -19.43
C LEU A 60 -10.83 -20.95 -18.65
N PRO A 61 -10.39 -19.81 -19.22
CA PRO A 61 -9.51 -18.91 -18.50
C PRO A 61 -10.19 -18.57 -17.17
N ALA A 62 -9.38 -18.36 -16.13
CA ALA A 62 -9.73 -17.92 -14.78
C ALA A 62 -10.45 -16.55 -14.73
N VAL A 63 -11.37 -16.28 -15.67
CA VAL A 63 -12.29 -15.16 -15.75
C VAL A 63 -13.23 -15.20 -14.56
N GLY A 64 -13.72 -16.39 -14.18
CA GLY A 64 -14.58 -16.56 -13.01
C GLY A 64 -13.88 -16.25 -11.68
N ASP A 65 -12.63 -16.68 -11.50
CA ASP A 65 -11.88 -16.44 -10.26
C ASP A 65 -11.48 -14.97 -10.12
N VAL A 66 -10.94 -14.36 -11.17
CA VAL A 66 -10.59 -12.94 -11.13
C VAL A 66 -11.83 -12.09 -10.89
N GLU A 67 -12.95 -12.37 -11.56
CA GLU A 67 -14.21 -11.64 -11.38
C GLU A 67 -14.80 -11.83 -9.98
N PHE A 68 -14.74 -13.05 -9.43
CA PHE A 68 -15.17 -13.34 -8.07
C PHE A 68 -14.33 -12.59 -7.03
N TYR A 69 -13.00 -12.76 -7.04
CA TYR A 69 -12.11 -12.08 -6.08
C TYR A 69 -12.11 -10.56 -6.27
N TYR A 70 -12.31 -10.06 -7.49
CA TYR A 70 -12.37 -8.63 -7.77
C TYR A 70 -13.58 -7.97 -7.12
N SER A 71 -14.75 -8.63 -7.11
CA SER A 71 -15.93 -8.12 -6.40
C SER A 71 -15.67 -7.98 -4.89
N PHE A 72 -15.05 -8.99 -4.26
CA PHE A 72 -14.68 -8.91 -2.83
C PHE A 72 -13.62 -7.85 -2.56
N PHE A 73 -12.59 -7.77 -3.42
CA PHE A 73 -11.57 -6.74 -3.33
C PHE A 73 -12.22 -5.35 -3.35
N GLN A 74 -13.11 -5.10 -4.30
CA GLN A 74 -13.78 -3.80 -4.40
C GLN A 74 -14.60 -3.46 -3.15
N ASP A 75 -15.35 -4.41 -2.60
CA ASP A 75 -16.15 -4.20 -1.40
C ASP A 75 -15.26 -3.87 -0.17
N VAL A 76 -14.17 -4.63 0.03
CA VAL A 76 -13.22 -4.38 1.12
C VAL A 76 -12.51 -3.05 0.89
N HIS A 77 -12.03 -2.79 -0.32
CA HIS A 77 -11.32 -1.56 -0.65
C HIS A 77 -12.19 -0.32 -0.38
N VAL A 78 -13.48 -0.35 -0.73
CA VAL A 78 -14.42 0.73 -0.41
C VAL A 78 -14.60 0.88 1.10
N MET A 79 -14.66 -0.21 1.86
CA MET A 79 -14.67 -0.17 3.34
C MET A 79 -13.41 0.53 3.90
N MET A 80 -12.24 0.34 3.28
CA MET A 80 -10.97 0.94 3.71
C MET A 80 -10.94 2.46 3.49
N PHE A 81 -11.25 2.88 2.27
CA PHE A 81 -11.12 4.29 1.89
C PHE A 81 -12.31 5.13 2.32
N ILE A 82 -13.53 4.61 2.16
CA ILE A 82 -14.78 5.32 2.47
C ILE A 82 -15.28 4.93 3.87
N GLY A 83 -15.35 3.65 4.19
CA GLY A 83 -15.86 3.18 5.50
C GLY A 83 -15.08 3.77 6.67
N PHE A 84 -13.80 3.41 6.81
CA PHE A 84 -12.93 3.94 7.86
C PHE A 84 -12.70 5.45 7.71
N GLY A 85 -12.58 5.95 6.48
CA GLY A 85 -12.39 7.37 6.19
C GLY A 85 -13.48 8.26 6.77
N PHE A 86 -14.75 7.94 6.52
CA PHE A 86 -15.89 8.69 7.07
C PHE A 86 -16.12 8.38 8.55
N LEU A 87 -15.85 7.17 9.03
CA LEU A 87 -15.95 6.85 10.46
C LEU A 87 -15.00 7.72 11.30
N MET A 88 -13.81 8.04 10.79
CA MET A 88 -12.87 8.92 11.49
C MET A 88 -13.24 10.42 11.46
N THR A 89 -14.32 10.78 10.76
CA THR A 89 -14.79 12.18 10.67
C THR A 89 -15.71 12.63 11.79
N PHE A 90 -16.10 11.75 12.72
CA PHE A 90 -16.96 12.10 13.86
C PHE A 90 -16.38 13.23 14.75
N LEU A 91 -15.10 13.59 14.62
CA LEU A 91 -14.51 14.75 15.30
C LEU A 91 -14.89 16.08 14.62
N ARG A 92 -15.74 16.86 15.31
CA ARG A 92 -16.32 18.15 14.88
C ARG A 92 -15.34 19.19 14.31
N ARG A 93 -14.05 19.16 14.70
CA ARG A 93 -13.04 20.16 14.27
C ARG A 93 -12.01 19.63 13.26
N TYR A 94 -12.02 18.33 12.97
CA TYR A 94 -10.98 17.68 12.14
C TYR A 94 -11.52 16.88 10.95
N SER A 95 -12.85 16.83 10.75
CA SER A 95 -13.53 16.05 9.70
C SER A 95 -12.85 16.11 8.32
N PHE A 96 -12.57 17.30 7.77
CA PHE A 96 -11.91 17.43 6.45
C PHE A 96 -10.48 16.89 6.43
N SER A 97 -9.74 17.06 7.52
CA SER A 97 -8.34 16.62 7.63
C SER A 97 -8.25 15.11 7.87
N SER A 98 -9.19 14.54 8.64
CA SER A 98 -9.27 13.11 8.92
C SER A 98 -9.42 12.27 7.65
N VAL A 99 -10.30 12.67 6.72
CA VAL A 99 -10.47 11.94 5.45
C VAL A 99 -9.21 11.97 4.60
N SER A 100 -8.56 13.13 4.48
CA SER A 100 -7.33 13.26 3.70
C SER A 100 -6.18 12.45 4.29
N PHE A 101 -6.01 12.44 5.62
CA PHE A 101 -5.01 11.59 6.26
C PHE A 101 -5.33 10.11 6.14
N ASN A 102 -6.61 9.73 6.26
CA ASN A 102 -7.03 8.36 5.99
C ASN A 102 -6.67 7.92 4.58
N PHE A 103 -7.00 8.73 3.57
CA PHE A 103 -6.70 8.43 2.18
C PHE A 103 -5.20 8.29 1.93
N LEU A 104 -4.40 9.20 2.49
CA LEU A 104 -2.94 9.18 2.36
C LEU A 104 -2.32 7.95 3.02
N ILE A 105 -2.76 7.61 4.24
CA ILE A 105 -2.22 6.44 4.96
C ILE A 105 -2.71 5.14 4.33
N ALA A 106 -3.98 5.03 3.97
CA ALA A 106 -4.53 3.84 3.32
C ALA A 106 -3.81 3.54 2.00
N ALA A 107 -3.59 4.55 1.15
CA ALA A 107 -2.84 4.38 -0.11
C ALA A 107 -1.40 3.91 0.15
N PHE A 108 -0.69 4.59 1.07
CA PHE A 108 0.67 4.23 1.43
C PHE A 108 0.78 2.81 2.01
N VAL A 109 -0.16 2.42 2.86
CA VAL A 109 -0.20 1.11 3.51
C VAL A 109 -0.49 0.01 2.50
N VAL A 110 -1.46 0.18 1.61
CA VAL A 110 -1.77 -0.83 0.58
C VAL A 110 -0.56 -1.06 -0.33
N GLU A 111 0.10 0.01 -0.78
CA GLU A 111 1.30 -0.10 -1.61
C GLU A 111 2.46 -0.80 -0.89
N TRP A 112 2.67 -0.46 0.39
CA TRP A 112 3.71 -1.08 1.21
C TRP A 112 3.39 -2.54 1.55
N ALA A 113 2.14 -2.85 1.87
CA ALA A 113 1.68 -4.20 2.22
C ALA A 113 1.81 -5.16 1.03
N ILE A 114 1.46 -4.75 -0.19
CA ILE A 114 1.65 -5.58 -1.39
C ILE A 114 3.14 -5.87 -1.60
N LEU A 115 4.04 -4.90 -1.41
CA LEU A 115 5.49 -5.13 -1.51
C LEU A 115 5.96 -6.15 -0.47
N VAL A 116 5.68 -5.91 0.80
CA VAL A 116 6.14 -6.79 1.90
C VAL A 116 5.57 -8.20 1.74
N HIS A 117 4.28 -8.32 1.41
CA HIS A 117 3.63 -9.60 1.17
C HIS A 117 4.23 -10.32 -0.05
N GLY A 118 4.54 -9.58 -1.12
CA GLY A 118 5.20 -10.11 -2.32
C GLY A 118 6.61 -10.66 -2.03
N TYR A 119 7.38 -9.98 -1.16
CA TYR A 119 8.70 -10.45 -0.74
C TYR A 119 8.65 -11.65 0.22
N VAL A 120 7.63 -11.76 1.06
CA VAL A 120 7.55 -12.80 2.10
C VAL A 120 6.94 -14.10 1.57
N PHE A 121 5.84 -14.02 0.82
CA PHE A 121 5.06 -15.22 0.44
C PHE A 121 5.37 -15.72 -0.98
N GLU A 122 5.58 -14.81 -1.93
CA GLU A 122 5.55 -15.12 -3.38
C GLU A 122 6.90 -14.87 -4.06
N TRP A 123 7.98 -14.84 -3.28
CA TRP A 123 9.32 -14.50 -3.79
C TRP A 123 9.90 -15.61 -4.66
N ASN A 124 9.95 -15.36 -5.97
CA ASN A 124 10.63 -16.26 -6.89
C ASN A 124 12.14 -15.99 -6.89
N THR A 125 12.92 -16.93 -6.34
CA THR A 125 14.39 -16.83 -6.24
C THR A 125 15.11 -16.81 -7.59
N VAL A 126 14.46 -17.27 -8.67
CA VAL A 126 15.05 -17.37 -10.02
C VAL A 126 14.83 -16.09 -10.81
N THR A 127 13.60 -15.56 -10.84
CA THR A 127 13.27 -14.33 -11.59
C THR A 127 13.42 -13.06 -10.76
N LYS A 128 13.54 -13.18 -9.42
CA LYS A 128 13.50 -12.05 -8.47
C LYS A 128 12.26 -11.17 -8.65
N THR A 129 11.14 -11.80 -9.00
CA THR A 129 9.85 -11.13 -9.18
C THR A 129 8.78 -11.81 -8.35
N PHE A 130 7.74 -11.05 -7.99
CA PHE A 130 6.52 -11.56 -7.37
C PHE A 130 5.31 -11.18 -8.24
N PRO A 131 4.35 -12.11 -8.46
CA PRO A 131 3.17 -11.85 -9.27
C PRO A 131 2.17 -10.95 -8.55
N VAL A 132 1.75 -9.86 -9.18
CA VAL A 132 0.70 -8.97 -8.65
C VAL A 132 -0.67 -9.39 -9.20
N ASN A 133 -1.46 -10.06 -8.35
CA ASN A 133 -2.81 -10.55 -8.63
C ASN A 133 -3.86 -9.93 -7.69
N VAL A 134 -5.15 -10.03 -8.04
CA VAL A 134 -6.25 -9.51 -7.18
C VAL A 134 -6.22 -10.09 -5.75
N LYS A 135 -5.71 -11.31 -5.56
CA LYS A 135 -5.56 -11.93 -4.24
C LYS A 135 -4.58 -11.18 -3.33
N ILE A 136 -3.40 -10.78 -3.82
CA ILE A 136 -2.44 -10.02 -3.01
C ILE A 136 -2.94 -8.59 -2.73
N LEU A 137 -3.73 -8.02 -3.63
CA LEU A 137 -4.43 -6.74 -3.38
C LEU A 137 -5.45 -6.88 -2.24
N LEU A 138 -6.25 -7.95 -2.24
CA LEU A 138 -7.21 -8.24 -1.18
C LEU A 138 -6.52 -8.48 0.17
N GLN A 139 -5.41 -9.23 0.19
CA GLN A 139 -4.61 -9.45 1.41
C GLN A 139 -4.02 -8.14 1.93
N ALA A 140 -3.52 -7.28 1.05
CA ALA A 140 -3.02 -5.97 1.43
C ALA A 140 -4.10 -5.08 2.05
N ASP A 141 -5.35 -5.14 1.57
CA ASP A 141 -6.47 -4.44 2.20
C ASP A 141 -6.81 -4.99 3.61
N PHE A 142 -6.66 -6.30 3.85
CA PHE A 142 -6.81 -6.86 5.20
C PHE A 142 -5.70 -6.39 6.15
N VAL A 143 -4.45 -6.32 5.69
CA VAL A 143 -3.35 -5.71 6.45
C VAL A 143 -3.65 -4.24 6.72
N CYS A 144 -4.14 -3.51 5.71
CA CYS A 144 -4.56 -2.12 5.82
C CYS A 144 -5.63 -1.93 6.92
N ALA A 145 -6.52 -2.90 7.12
CA ALA A 145 -7.59 -2.81 8.10
C ALA A 145 -7.08 -2.77 9.53
N ALA A 146 -6.11 -3.62 9.84
CA ALA A 146 -5.45 -3.61 11.15
C ALA A 146 -4.82 -2.23 11.44
N ILE A 147 -4.11 -1.69 10.46
CA ILE A 147 -3.38 -0.41 10.61
C ILE A 147 -4.33 0.78 10.69
N LEU A 148 -5.44 0.76 9.95
CA LEU A 148 -6.48 1.78 10.03
C LEU A 148 -7.20 1.78 11.39
N ILE A 149 -7.35 0.61 12.02
CA ILE A 149 -7.85 0.52 13.40
C ILE A 149 -6.84 1.16 14.37
N SER A 150 -5.55 0.83 14.26
CA SER A 150 -4.47 1.44 15.05
C SER A 150 -4.39 2.95 14.84
N PHE A 151 -4.54 3.40 13.59
CA PHE A 151 -4.61 4.81 13.22
C PHE A 151 -5.79 5.52 13.89
N GLY A 152 -6.97 4.91 13.90
CA GLY A 152 -8.15 5.43 14.59
C GLY A 152 -7.92 5.66 16.09
N ALA A 153 -7.14 4.82 16.76
CA ALA A 153 -6.81 4.96 18.18
C ALA A 153 -5.88 6.15 18.47
N VAL A 154 -4.97 6.49 17.54
CA VAL A 154 -4.00 7.58 17.70
C VAL A 154 -4.43 8.89 17.01
N LEU A 155 -5.59 8.89 16.37
CA LEU A 155 -6.13 10.02 15.63
C LEU A 155 -6.32 11.25 16.53
N GLY A 156 -5.87 12.41 16.05
CA GLY A 156 -5.99 13.69 16.75
C GLY A 156 -4.93 13.97 17.81
N LYS A 157 -3.96 13.07 18.03
CA LYS A 157 -2.80 13.31 18.90
C LYS A 157 -1.44 13.18 18.19
N THR A 158 -1.41 12.79 16.93
CA THR A 158 -0.19 12.44 16.17
C THR A 158 0.02 13.34 14.95
N ASN A 159 1.28 13.53 14.57
CA ASN A 159 1.70 14.25 13.37
C ASN A 159 1.65 13.30 12.15
N PRO A 160 1.26 13.75 10.93
CA PRO A 160 1.28 12.92 9.72
C PRO A 160 2.57 12.13 9.47
N ALA A 161 3.74 12.69 9.79
CA ALA A 161 5.01 11.96 9.71
C ALA A 161 5.08 10.75 10.65
N GLN A 162 4.52 10.86 11.86
CA GLN A 162 4.48 9.77 12.82
C GLN A 162 3.52 8.66 12.36
N LEU A 163 2.44 9.02 11.67
CA LEU A 163 1.50 8.06 11.10
C LEU A 163 2.15 7.20 10.01
N VAL A 164 2.96 7.81 9.14
CA VAL A 164 3.69 7.08 8.10
C VAL A 164 4.73 6.13 8.72
N ILE A 165 5.43 6.56 9.78
CA ILE A 165 6.38 5.71 10.50
C ILE A 165 5.66 4.53 11.18
N LEU A 166 4.50 4.79 11.79
CA LEU A 166 3.66 3.76 12.38
C LEU A 166 3.24 2.74 11.31
N ALA A 167 2.73 3.19 10.17
CA ALA A 167 2.36 2.34 9.04
C ALA A 167 3.53 1.49 8.52
N LEU A 168 4.72 2.07 8.36
CA LEU A 168 5.92 1.34 7.89
C LEU A 168 6.27 0.15 8.78
N ILE A 169 6.24 0.35 10.09
CA ILE A 169 6.60 -0.67 11.08
C ILE A 169 5.48 -1.69 11.23
N GLU A 170 4.23 -1.23 11.35
CA GLU A 170 3.08 -2.07 11.63
C GLU A 170 2.76 -3.01 10.46
N VAL A 171 2.88 -2.56 9.20
CA VAL A 171 2.73 -3.45 8.03
C VAL A 171 3.69 -4.62 8.09
N VAL A 172 4.98 -4.36 8.39
CA VAL A 172 5.98 -5.43 8.44
C VAL A 172 5.60 -6.40 9.55
N ILE A 173 5.34 -5.91 10.77
CA ILE A 173 4.95 -6.77 11.90
C ILE A 173 3.70 -7.60 11.57
N GLN A 174 2.69 -6.99 10.95
CA GLN A 174 1.44 -7.66 10.60
C GLN A 174 1.65 -8.77 9.57
N VAL A 175 2.41 -8.51 8.51
CA VAL A 175 2.70 -9.51 7.46
C VAL A 175 3.58 -10.65 8.01
N TRP A 176 4.56 -10.33 8.84
CA TRP A 176 5.36 -11.37 9.52
C TRP A 176 4.54 -12.20 10.50
N ASN A 177 3.58 -11.58 11.19
CA ASN A 177 2.66 -12.29 12.06
C ASN A 177 1.76 -13.25 11.27
N GLU A 178 1.27 -12.82 10.09
CA GLU A 178 0.53 -13.68 9.16
C GLU A 178 1.40 -14.81 8.58
N TYR A 179 2.70 -14.61 8.44
CA TYR A 179 3.62 -15.66 7.96
C TYR A 179 3.87 -16.76 9.01
N ILE A 180 3.86 -16.42 10.30
CA ILE A 180 4.17 -17.36 11.39
C ILE A 180 2.94 -18.16 11.83
N GLY A 181 1.76 -17.54 11.83
CA GLY A 181 0.49 -18.12 12.29
C GLY A 181 -0.27 -18.84 11.19
#